data_AF-A0A949BGA5-F1
#
_entry.id   AF-A0A949BGA5-F1
#
_cell.length_a   1.000
_cell.length_b   1.000
_cell.length_c   1.000
_cell.angle_alpha   90.00
_cell.angle_beta   90.00
_cell.angle_gamma   90.00
#
_symmetry.space_group_name_H-M   'P 1'
#
loop_
_entity.id
_entity.type
_entity.pdbx_description
1 polymer ?
#
loop_
_entity_poly.entity_id
_entity_poly.type
_entity_poly.pdbx_seq_one_letter_code
_entity_poly.pdbx_strand_id
1 'polypeptide(L)'
;ENLRILFKQVLDKDYAKEDYIKQFTIRVPENLAKLERVEKFHRENLADAPQALFEVFSQQRDRLLQAQKHFGNYISPESLELE
;
A
#
# COMPACT_ATOMS: atom_id res chain seq x y z
N GLU A 1 -6.76 -13.38 -13.18
CA GLU A 1 -7.27 -14.77 -13.34
C GLU A 1 -6.64 -15.82 -12.41
N ASN A 2 -5.32 -15.79 -12.12
CA ASN A 2 -4.65 -16.86 -11.37
C ASN A 2 -5.07 -17.05 -9.90
N LEU A 3 -5.45 -15.98 -9.19
CA LEU A 3 -5.78 -16.08 -7.75
C LEU A 3 -7.04 -16.91 -7.48
N ARG A 4 -8.05 -16.85 -8.36
CA ARG A 4 -9.30 -17.59 -8.16
C ARG A 4 -9.09 -19.10 -8.20
N ILE A 5 -8.26 -19.57 -9.14
CA ILE A 5 -7.88 -20.98 -9.26
C ILE A 5 -7.08 -21.42 -8.04
N LEU A 6 -6.08 -20.62 -7.65
CA LEU A 6 -5.22 -20.93 -6.51
C LEU A 6 -6.00 -21.05 -5.19
N PHE A 7 -6.91 -20.11 -4.92
CA PHE A 7 -7.75 -20.14 -3.72
C PHE A 7 -8.67 -21.35 -3.69
N LYS A 8 -9.24 -21.74 -4.84
CA LYS A 8 -10.06 -22.94 -4.90
C LYS A 8 -9.25 -24.21 -4.69
N GLN A 9 -8.07 -24.33 -5.29
CA GLN A 9 -7.25 -25.55 -5.21
C GLN A 9 -6.60 -25.75 -3.84
N VAL A 10 -6.12 -24.68 -3.20
CA VAL A 10 -5.35 -24.78 -1.95
C VAL A 10 -6.23 -24.61 -0.72
N LEU A 11 -7.26 -23.75 -0.80
CA LEU A 11 -8.06 -23.35 0.35
C LEU A 11 -9.54 -23.77 0.26
N ASP A 12 -9.95 -24.37 -0.86
CA ASP A 12 -11.35 -24.67 -1.20
C ASP A 12 -12.30 -23.46 -1.02
N LYS A 13 -11.81 -22.27 -1.35
CA LYS A 13 -12.57 -21.02 -1.24
C LYS A 13 -12.81 -20.39 -2.60
N ASP A 14 -14.03 -19.90 -2.78
CA ASP A 14 -14.32 -18.99 -3.87
C ASP A 14 -13.68 -17.63 -3.59
N TYR A 15 -13.10 -17.04 -4.64
CA TYR A 15 -12.42 -15.76 -4.57
C TYR A 15 -13.05 -14.82 -5.57
N ALA A 16 -13.82 -13.86 -5.06
CA ALA A 16 -14.56 -12.91 -5.87
C ALA A 16 -13.68 -11.73 -6.30
N LYS A 17 -14.07 -11.04 -7.37
CA LYS A 17 -13.34 -9.87 -7.86
C LYS A 17 -13.37 -8.74 -6.82
N GLU A 18 -14.46 -8.62 -6.10
CA GLU A 18 -14.68 -7.64 -5.05
C GLU A 18 -13.71 -7.86 -3.88
N ASP A 19 -13.39 -9.12 -3.55
CA ASP A 19 -12.39 -9.46 -2.54
C ASP A 19 -10.99 -9.02 -2.98
N TYR A 20 -10.66 -9.25 -4.25
CA TYR A 20 -9.42 -8.74 -4.84
C TYR A 20 -9.34 -7.22 -4.74
N ILE A 21 -10.35 -6.50 -5.23
CA ILE A 21 -10.38 -5.05 -5.17
C ILE A 21 -10.21 -4.57 -3.73
N LYS A 22 -10.96 -5.15 -2.77
CA LYS A 22 -10.89 -4.77 -1.36
C LYS A 22 -9.52 -5.02 -0.73
N GLN A 23 -8.87 -6.13 -1.04
CA GLN A 23 -7.56 -6.51 -0.51
C GLN A 23 -6.43 -5.63 -1.06
N PHE A 24 -6.49 -5.34 -2.35
CA PHE A 24 -5.46 -4.58 -3.07
C PHE A 24 -5.76 -3.07 -3.17
N THR A 25 -6.86 -2.60 -2.59
CA THR A 25 -7.16 -1.15 -2.48
C THR A 25 -6.05 -0.44 -1.69
N ILE A 26 -5.44 0.57 -2.29
CA ILE A 26 -4.50 1.45 -1.59
C ILE A 26 -5.30 2.48 -0.79
N ARG A 27 -5.16 2.42 0.54
CA ARG A 27 -5.83 3.34 1.47
C ARG A 27 -4.85 4.44 1.86
N VAL A 28 -4.91 5.57 1.17
CA VAL A 28 -3.87 6.60 1.28
C VAL A 28 -3.78 7.18 2.71
N PRO A 29 -4.87 7.58 3.37
CA PRO A 29 -4.81 8.13 4.72
C PRO A 29 -4.13 7.18 5.73
N GLU A 30 -4.46 5.89 5.66
CA GLU A 30 -3.94 4.87 6.56
C GLU A 30 -2.46 4.56 6.28
N ASN A 31 -2.05 4.57 5.01
CA ASN A 31 -0.65 4.42 4.65
C ASN A 31 0.18 5.64 5.09
N LEU A 32 -0.33 6.86 4.95
CA LEU A 32 0.33 8.08 5.44
C LEU A 32 0.48 8.03 6.97
N ALA A 33 -0.60 7.71 7.69
CA ALA A 33 -0.54 7.57 9.15
C ALA A 33 0.42 6.45 9.60
N LYS A 34 0.52 5.36 8.83
CA LYS A 34 1.49 4.29 9.08
C LYS A 34 2.92 4.78 8.87
N LEU A 35 3.20 5.50 7.78
CA LEU A 35 4.52 6.08 7.50
C LEU A 35 4.95 7.01 8.63
N GLU A 36 4.07 7.88 9.11
CA GLU A 36 4.38 8.79 10.22
C GLU A 36 4.78 8.06 11.49
N ARG A 37 4.04 6.99 11.86
CA ARG A 37 4.39 6.17 13.04
C ARG A 37 5.74 5.47 12.87
N VAL A 38 6.00 4.91 11.69
CA VAL A 38 7.25 4.17 11.42
C VAL A 38 8.44 5.12 11.38
N GLU A 39 8.30 6.26 10.72
CA GLU A 39 9.33 7.29 10.64
C GLU A 39 9.68 7.80 12.04
N LYS A 40 8.67 8.13 12.86
CA LYS A 40 8.87 8.55 14.25
C LYS A 40 9.62 7.50 15.06
N PHE A 41 9.22 6.23 14.97
CA PHE A 41 9.90 5.14 15.66
C PHE A 41 11.39 5.06 15.28
N HIS A 42 11.72 5.15 13.99
CA HIS A 42 13.11 5.08 13.53
C HIS A 42 13.93 6.29 14.00
N ARG A 43 13.35 7.50 14.01
CA ARG A 43 14.03 8.70 14.52
C ARG A 43 14.31 8.62 16.03
N GLU A 44 13.38 8.04 16.79
CA GLU A 44 13.46 8.02 18.25
C GLU A 44 14.25 6.82 18.81
N ASN A 45 14.22 5.67 18.13
CA ASN A 45 14.73 4.40 18.69
C ASN A 45 15.97 3.85 17.97
N LEU A 46 16.34 4.40 16.82
CA LEU A 46 17.46 3.89 16.01
C LEU A 46 18.42 5.04 15.68
N ALA A 47 19.39 5.24 16.57
CA ALA A 47 20.38 6.31 16.47
C ALA A 47 21.30 6.20 15.23
N ASP A 48 21.43 5.01 14.66
CA ASP A 48 22.31 4.67 13.53
C ASP A 48 21.53 4.41 12.22
N ALA A 49 20.25 4.76 12.16
CA ALA A 49 19.44 4.60 10.96
C ALA A 49 20.06 5.38 9.76
N PRO A 50 20.30 4.73 8.60
CA PRO A 50 20.86 5.40 7.44
C PRO A 50 19.96 6.53 6.91
N GLN A 51 20.55 7.65 6.48
CA GLN A 51 19.80 8.77 5.91
C GLN A 51 18.91 8.37 4.72
N ALA A 52 19.39 7.43 3.89
CA ALA A 52 18.66 6.86 2.76
C ALA A 52 17.28 6.30 3.16
N LEU A 53 17.11 5.81 4.40
CA LEU A 53 15.81 5.33 4.88
C LEU A 53 14.77 6.47 4.92
N PHE A 54 15.16 7.64 5.42
CA PHE A 54 14.27 8.80 5.53
C PHE A 54 13.97 9.41 4.18
N GLU A 55 14.92 9.37 3.25
CA GLU A 55 14.69 9.74 1.85
C GLU A 55 13.63 8.85 1.21
N VAL A 56 13.72 7.53 1.43
CA VAL A 56 12.73 6.57 0.94
C VAL A 56 11.35 6.83 1.57
N PHE A 57 11.27 7.15 2.87
CA PHE A 57 9.99 7.53 3.50
C PHE A 57 9.39 8.81 2.90
N SER A 58 10.21 9.82 2.64
CA SER A 58 9.77 11.05 1.99
C SER A 58 9.22 10.76 0.59
N GLN A 59 9.95 10.00 -0.22
CA GLN A 59 9.51 9.64 -1.57
C GLN A 59 8.21 8.83 -1.57
N GLN A 60 8.03 7.91 -0.61
CA GLN A 60 6.78 7.18 -0.46
C GLN A 60 5.61 8.09 -0.09
N ARG A 61 5.82 9.04 0.83
CA ARG A 61 4.82 10.05 1.20
C ARG A 61 4.41 10.89 -0.01
N ASP A 62 5.36 11.34 -0.81
CA ASP A 62 5.10 12.13 -2.01
C ASP A 62 4.27 11.37 -3.05
N ARG A 63 4.63 10.10 -3.32
CA ARG A 63 3.87 9.24 -4.24
C ARG A 63 2.44 9.00 -3.77
N LEU A 64 2.24 8.80 -2.46
CA LEU A 64 0.91 8.64 -1.88
C LEU A 64 0.08 9.92 -2.00
N LEU A 65 0.64 11.09 -1.70
CA LEU A 65 -0.04 12.37 -1.84
C LEU A 65 -0.38 12.69 -3.30
N GLN A 66 0.51 12.37 -4.23
CA GLN A 66 0.24 12.48 -5.67
C GLN A 66 -0.90 11.56 -6.07
N ALA A 67 -0.84 10.28 -5.71
CA ALA A 67 -1.89 9.31 -6.00
C ALA A 67 -3.24 9.73 -5.37
N GLN A 68 -3.23 10.30 -4.16
CA GLN A 68 -4.43 10.83 -3.51
C GLN A 68 -5.07 11.96 -4.31
N LYS A 69 -4.26 12.87 -4.85
CA LYS A 69 -4.75 13.98 -5.69
C LYS A 69 -5.38 13.48 -6.99
N HIS A 70 -4.84 12.40 -7.57
CA HIS A 70 -5.32 11.85 -8.83
C HIS A 70 -6.53 10.92 -8.68
N PHE A 71 -6.55 10.08 -7.63
CA PHE A 71 -7.48 8.96 -7.49
C PHE A 71 -8.35 9.02 -6.22
N GLY A 72 -8.07 9.95 -5.30
CA GLY A 72 -8.76 10.07 -4.02
C GLY A 72 -8.16 9.20 -2.91
N ASN A 73 -8.89 9.09 -1.79
CA ASN A 73 -8.39 8.45 -0.57
C ASN A 73 -8.26 6.92 -0.67
N TYR A 74 -9.09 6.28 -1.50
CA TYR A 74 -9.16 4.83 -1.63
C TYR A 74 -9.02 4.47 -3.10
N ILE A 75 -7.86 3.94 -3.48
CA ILE A 75 -7.48 3.72 -4.87
C ILE A 75 -7.69 2.24 -5.18
N SER A 76 -8.61 1.96 -6.11
CA SER A 76 -8.81 0.60 -6.63
C SER A 76 -7.54 0.15 -7.37
N PRO A 77 -7.13 -1.12 -7.26
CA PRO A 77 -6.04 -1.66 -8.08
C PRO A 77 -6.30 -1.49 -9.59
N GLU A 78 -7.57 -1.44 -10.01
CA GLU A 78 -7.96 -1.21 -11.41
C GLU A 78 -7.64 0.21 -11.91
N SER A 79 -7.47 1.17 -11.00
CA SER A 79 -7.09 2.55 -11.35
C SER A 79 -5.59 2.69 -11.64
N LEU A 80 -4.81 1.63 -11.42
CA LEU A 80 -3.34 1.64 -11.48
C LEU A 80 -2.79 0.69 -12.56
N GLU A 81 -3.63 0.22 -13.47
CA GLU A 81 -3.15 -0.62 -14.57
C GLU A 81 -2.07 0.13 -15.36
N LEU A 82 -0.87 -0.45 -15.34
CA LEU A 82 0.23 -0.11 -16.23
C LEU A 82 -0.08 -0.80 -17.56
N GLU A 83 -0.28 -0.02 -18.62
CA GLU A 83 -0.11 -0.51 -19.99
C GLU A 83 1.35 -0.93 -20.24
#